data_AF-A0A9W9IJY4-F1
#
_entry.id   AF-A0A9W9IJY4-F1
#
_cell.length_a   1.000
_cell.length_b   1.000
_cell.length_c   1.000
_cell.angle_alpha   90.00
_cell.angle_beta   90.00
_cell.angle_gamma   90.00
#
_symmetry.space_group_name_H-M   'P 1'
#
loop_
_entity.id
_entity.type
_entity.pdbx_description
1 polymer ?
#
loop_
_entity_poly.entity_id
_entity_poly.type
_entity_poly.pdbx_seq_one_letter_code
_entity_poly.pdbx_strand_id
1 'polypeptide(L)'
;MLNATRFCARVPLRSVRWNSTAPVMPPLMNTLRTDLKAAMRAKDTTRLNVLRALISETNNAAKTASPIQTDIQLLNLIRKRTTAANEAAEQFAAAGRSDLKEKEDAQVSILEEYASRVETLSDNEVKAIVSQHMQKLQASGNKTPLGQILGGIFSSGGPLEGKPVDRKHVVGLVNEILANVATNKLLSLTEYQNAKSIAVYLSMPSGELSTSKIVQDALQRGKEVYIPYIHMADQVSVMDMLALESMSEFEALQPDKWGIPSLQPTQIPGRRNCLAENGLDLIVMPGMAFDHGFRRLGHGKGYYDHFLTRYSKWSNKMPFLVALSLHEQLLAEEIPVVEHDWLIDAIVVGDGRYLDRRV
;
A
#
# COMPACT_ATOMS: atom_id res chain seq x y z
N MET A 1 26.19 -67.33 53.16
CA MET A 1 24.92 -66.61 52.95
C MET A 1 25.27 -65.15 52.68
N LEU A 2 25.13 -64.69 51.43
CA LEU A 2 25.46 -63.33 51.00
C LEU A 2 24.21 -62.45 51.09
N ASN A 3 24.24 -61.41 51.93
CA ASN A 3 23.19 -60.39 51.99
C ASN A 3 23.46 -59.31 50.93
N ALA A 4 22.49 -59.08 50.05
CA ALA A 4 22.52 -58.01 49.06
C ALA A 4 21.96 -56.72 49.65
N THR A 5 22.82 -55.75 49.95
CA THR A 5 22.43 -54.37 50.29
C THR A 5 22.05 -53.60 49.02
N ARG A 6 20.78 -53.21 48.89
CA ARG A 6 20.30 -52.27 47.86
C ARG A 6 20.55 -50.83 48.32
N PHE A 7 21.46 -50.13 47.65
CA PHE A 7 21.58 -48.67 47.77
C PHE A 7 20.49 -48.00 46.93
N CYS A 8 19.56 -47.29 47.58
CA CYS A 8 18.53 -46.49 46.93
C CYS A 8 18.99 -45.03 46.94
N ALA A 9 19.55 -44.54 45.83
CA ALA A 9 19.92 -43.14 45.68
C ALA A 9 18.66 -42.31 45.34
N ARG A 10 18.19 -41.50 46.29
CA ARG A 10 17.15 -40.49 46.03
C ARG A 10 17.79 -39.28 45.35
N VAL A 11 17.59 -39.14 44.04
CA VAL A 11 17.91 -37.91 43.30
C VAL A 11 16.86 -36.85 43.66
N PRO A 12 17.22 -35.66 44.15
CA PRO A 12 16.25 -34.60 44.39
C PRO A 12 15.78 -34.03 43.05
N LEU A 13 14.51 -34.26 42.70
CA LEU A 13 13.85 -33.61 41.58
C LEU A 13 13.76 -32.11 41.88
N ARG A 14 14.65 -31.32 41.29
CA ARG A 14 14.54 -29.85 41.27
C ARG A 14 13.34 -29.51 40.37
N SER A 15 12.21 -29.12 40.97
CA SER A 15 11.07 -28.60 40.23
C SER A 15 11.48 -27.30 39.55
N VAL A 16 11.74 -27.34 38.25
CA VAL A 16 11.87 -26.14 37.42
C VAL A 16 10.46 -25.54 37.35
N ARG A 17 10.23 -24.45 38.10
CA ARG A 17 9.03 -23.64 37.89
C ARG A 17 9.17 -22.95 36.55
N TRP A 18 8.43 -23.44 35.56
CA TRP A 18 8.18 -22.68 34.35
C TRP A 18 7.44 -21.41 34.76
N ASN A 19 8.14 -20.28 34.73
CA ASN A 19 7.49 -18.98 34.83
C ASN A 19 6.70 -18.83 33.52
N SER A 20 5.41 -19.14 33.56
CA SER A 20 4.53 -18.89 32.43
C SER A 20 4.60 -17.38 32.18
N THR A 21 5.14 -16.96 31.03
CA THR A 21 5.06 -15.57 30.60
C THR A 21 3.60 -15.19 30.65
N ALA A 22 3.22 -14.31 31.58
CA ALA A 22 1.86 -13.82 31.68
C ALA A 22 1.47 -13.26 30.30
N PRO A 23 0.24 -13.53 29.81
CA PRO A 23 -0.19 -12.98 28.54
C PRO A 23 -0.03 -11.46 28.60
N VAL A 24 0.80 -10.91 27.71
CA VAL A 24 0.99 -9.46 27.59
C VAL A 24 -0.37 -8.89 27.24
N MET A 25 -0.95 -8.13 28.17
CA MET A 25 -2.24 -7.49 27.97
C MET A 25 -2.01 -6.06 27.45
N PRO A 26 -2.85 -5.60 26.52
CA PRO A 26 -2.82 -4.20 26.09
C PRO A 26 -3.03 -3.27 27.30
N PRO A 27 -2.23 -2.20 27.50
CA PRO A 27 -2.45 -1.20 28.54
C PRO A 27 -3.89 -0.66 28.60
N LEU A 28 -4.52 -0.41 27.44
CA LEU A 28 -5.92 0.05 27.33
C LEU A 28 -6.91 -1.00 27.89
N MET A 29 -6.55 -2.28 27.92
CA MET A 29 -7.40 -3.33 28.49
C MET A 29 -7.64 -3.13 29.99
N ASN A 30 -6.67 -2.53 30.71
CA ASN A 30 -6.86 -2.21 32.12
C ASN A 30 -7.90 -1.12 32.30
N THR A 31 -7.86 -0.07 31.48
CA THR A 31 -8.87 1.01 31.51
C THR A 31 -10.26 0.51 31.11
N LEU A 32 -10.37 -0.38 30.12
CA LEU A 32 -11.67 -0.98 29.76
C LEU A 32 -12.29 -1.75 30.93
N ARG A 33 -11.48 -2.48 31.70
CA ARG A 33 -11.97 -3.22 32.88
C ARG A 33 -12.34 -2.33 34.05
N THR A 34 -11.65 -1.21 34.27
CA THR A 34 -12.02 -0.24 35.30
C THR A 34 -13.32 0.47 34.93
N ASP A 35 -13.43 0.90 33.67
CA ASP A 35 -14.58 1.64 33.17
C ASP A 35 -15.82 0.74 33.08
N LEU A 36 -15.65 -0.56 32.84
CA LEU A 36 -16.74 -1.54 32.90
C LEU A 36 -17.40 -1.54 34.28
N LYS A 37 -16.59 -1.56 35.36
CA LYS A 37 -17.09 -1.53 36.73
C LYS A 37 -17.78 -0.20 37.05
N ALA A 38 -17.25 0.91 36.52
CA ALA A 38 -17.87 2.23 36.66
C ALA A 38 -19.24 2.29 35.96
N ALA A 39 -19.34 1.80 34.72
CA ALA A 39 -20.59 1.72 33.97
C ALA A 39 -21.66 0.87 34.67
N MET A 40 -21.25 -0.26 35.30
CA MET A 40 -22.15 -1.08 36.12
C MET A 40 -22.74 -0.32 37.30
N ARG A 41 -21.94 0.51 37.99
CA ARG A 41 -22.40 1.32 39.13
C ARG A 41 -23.28 2.48 38.69
N ALA A 42 -22.91 3.12 37.57
CA ALA A 42 -23.65 4.24 36.98
C ALA A 42 -24.94 3.81 36.25
N LYS A 43 -25.16 2.51 36.06
CA LYS A 43 -26.26 1.93 35.26
C LYS A 43 -26.29 2.46 33.81
N ASP A 44 -25.14 2.82 33.26
CA ASP A 44 -24.97 3.18 31.86
C ASP A 44 -24.98 1.91 30.99
N THR A 45 -26.17 1.56 30.48
CA THR A 45 -26.38 0.31 29.74
C THR A 45 -25.65 0.28 28.40
N THR A 46 -25.58 1.42 27.70
CA THR A 46 -24.91 1.53 26.39
C THR A 46 -23.42 1.30 26.53
N ARG A 47 -22.75 2.05 27.43
CA ARG A 47 -21.30 1.88 27.67
C ARG A 47 -20.97 0.50 28.21
N LEU A 48 -21.80 -0.03 29.12
CA LEU A 48 -21.65 -1.38 29.65
C LEU A 48 -21.63 -2.45 28.55
N ASN A 49 -22.54 -2.36 27.58
CA ASN A 49 -22.64 -3.32 26.48
C ASN A 49 -21.43 -3.22 25.54
N VAL A 50 -21.01 -2.01 25.17
CA VAL A 50 -19.81 -1.79 24.34
C VAL A 50 -18.56 -2.39 25.01
N LEU A 51 -18.35 -2.09 26.29
CA LEU A 51 -17.19 -2.56 27.04
C LEU A 51 -17.18 -4.08 27.21
N ARG A 52 -18.32 -4.70 27.52
CA ARG A 52 -18.45 -6.17 27.60
C ARG A 52 -18.09 -6.82 26.28
N ALA A 53 -18.55 -6.25 25.17
CA ALA A 53 -18.31 -6.80 23.85
C ALA A 53 -16.82 -6.71 23.48
N LEU A 54 -16.17 -5.57 23.68
CA LEU A 54 -14.72 -5.42 23.46
C LEU A 54 -13.89 -6.39 24.30
N ILE A 55 -14.22 -6.52 25.58
CA ILE A 55 -13.52 -7.44 26.49
C ILE A 55 -13.74 -8.89 26.06
N SER A 56 -14.96 -9.26 25.68
CA SER A 56 -15.29 -10.61 25.20
C SER A 56 -14.54 -10.96 23.92
N GLU A 57 -14.55 -10.06 22.93
CA GLU A 57 -13.85 -10.24 21.66
C GLU A 57 -12.33 -10.33 21.87
N THR A 58 -11.76 -9.52 22.75
CA THR A 58 -10.34 -9.59 23.13
C THR A 58 -9.99 -10.94 23.77
N ASN A 59 -10.83 -11.41 24.71
CA ASN A 59 -10.65 -12.72 25.34
C ASN A 59 -10.83 -13.88 24.36
N ASN A 60 -11.71 -13.74 23.37
CA ASN A 60 -11.89 -14.74 22.31
C ASN A 60 -10.69 -14.76 21.35
N ALA A 61 -10.17 -13.59 20.96
CA ALA A 61 -8.98 -13.48 20.13
C ALA A 61 -7.75 -14.13 20.76
N ALA A 62 -7.60 -14.02 22.10
CA ALA A 62 -6.53 -14.67 22.85
C ALA A 62 -6.51 -16.21 22.72
N LYS A 63 -7.62 -16.85 22.30
CA LYS A 63 -7.71 -18.30 22.06
C LYS A 63 -7.42 -18.70 20.62
N THR A 64 -7.15 -17.74 19.74
CA THR A 64 -6.88 -17.97 18.31
C THR A 64 -5.39 -17.87 18.01
N ALA A 65 -5.00 -18.19 16.76
CA ALA A 65 -3.62 -18.02 16.29
C ALA A 65 -3.17 -16.55 16.21
N SER A 66 -4.06 -15.57 16.43
CA SER A 66 -3.78 -14.14 16.33
C SER A 66 -4.32 -13.39 17.56
N PRO A 67 -3.65 -13.50 18.72
CA PRO A 67 -4.06 -12.84 19.96
C PRO A 67 -3.90 -11.31 19.88
N ILE A 68 -4.79 -10.59 20.57
CA ILE A 68 -4.67 -9.14 20.78
C ILE A 68 -3.79 -8.89 22.01
N GLN A 69 -2.59 -8.39 21.79
CA GLN A 69 -1.55 -8.18 22.80
C GLN A 69 -1.15 -6.71 22.94
N THR A 70 -1.39 -5.89 21.91
CA THR A 70 -0.99 -4.49 21.83
C THR A 70 -2.19 -3.55 21.73
N ASP A 71 -2.03 -2.31 22.17
CA ASP A 71 -3.10 -1.30 22.09
C ASP A 71 -3.51 -0.99 20.64
N ILE A 72 -2.61 -1.13 19.66
CA ILE A 72 -2.93 -0.99 18.23
C ILE A 72 -3.88 -2.10 17.77
N GLN A 73 -3.62 -3.34 18.18
CA GLN A 73 -4.48 -4.46 17.80
C GLN A 73 -5.89 -4.29 18.40
N LEU A 74 -5.97 -3.73 19.62
CA LEU A 74 -7.22 -3.36 20.24
C LEU A 74 -7.87 -2.15 19.53
N LEU A 75 -7.10 -1.16 19.09
CA LEU A 75 -7.58 -0.05 18.26
C LEU A 75 -8.15 -0.55 16.93
N ASN A 76 -7.53 -1.53 16.29
CA ASN A 76 -8.02 -2.15 15.07
C ASN A 76 -9.36 -2.88 15.30
N LEU A 77 -9.54 -3.53 16.45
CA LEU A 77 -10.81 -4.11 16.86
C LEU A 77 -11.88 -3.02 17.07
N ILE A 78 -11.53 -1.94 17.77
CA ILE A 78 -12.42 -0.78 18.00
C ILE A 78 -12.85 -0.20 16.67
N ARG A 79 -11.91 0.11 15.76
CA ARG A 79 -12.19 0.63 14.41
C ARG A 79 -13.12 -0.29 13.62
N LYS A 80 -12.88 -1.60 13.63
CA LYS A 80 -13.74 -2.59 12.97
C LYS A 80 -15.18 -2.53 13.50
N ARG A 81 -15.35 -2.39 14.82
CA ARG A 81 -16.67 -2.22 15.43
C ARG A 81 -17.31 -0.89 15.07
N THR A 82 -16.54 0.19 15.05
CA THR A 82 -17.03 1.52 14.64
C THR A 82 -17.56 1.49 13.21
N THR A 83 -16.84 0.88 12.27
CA THR A 83 -17.30 0.73 10.88
C THR A 83 -18.60 -0.08 10.80
N ALA A 84 -18.67 -1.23 11.48
CA ALA A 84 -19.88 -2.06 11.48
C ALA A 84 -21.09 -1.33 12.11
N ALA A 85 -20.87 -0.52 13.15
CA ALA A 85 -21.92 0.29 13.77
C ALA A 85 -22.37 1.44 12.86
N ASN A 86 -21.45 2.11 12.16
CA ASN A 86 -21.79 3.14 11.16
C ASN A 86 -22.61 2.57 10.00
N GLU A 87 -22.20 1.43 9.44
CA GLU A 87 -22.94 0.74 8.37
C GLU A 87 -24.35 0.35 8.83
N ALA A 88 -24.49 -0.15 10.07
CA ALA A 88 -25.79 -0.46 10.66
C ALA A 88 -26.65 0.81 10.87
N ALA A 89 -26.04 1.90 11.34
CA ALA A 89 -26.72 3.18 11.53
C ALA A 89 -27.29 3.73 10.21
N GLU A 90 -26.51 3.63 9.12
CA GLU A 90 -26.97 4.02 7.77
C GLU A 90 -28.13 3.15 7.29
N GLN A 91 -28.08 1.83 7.51
CA GLN A 91 -29.17 0.92 7.17
C GLN A 91 -30.45 1.22 7.96
N PHE A 92 -30.34 1.52 9.25
CA PHE A 92 -31.49 1.92 10.06
C PHE A 92 -32.06 3.27 9.65
N ALA A 93 -31.20 4.22 9.25
CA ALA A 93 -31.62 5.50 8.69
C ALA A 93 -32.41 5.29 7.39
N ALA A 94 -31.91 4.45 6.48
CA ALA A 94 -32.59 4.11 5.23
C ALA A 94 -33.93 3.39 5.46
N ALA A 95 -34.04 2.61 6.53
CA ALA A 95 -35.27 1.92 6.94
C ALA A 95 -36.25 2.80 7.75
N GLY A 96 -35.95 4.09 7.97
CA GLY A 96 -36.80 5.00 8.73
C GLY A 96 -36.85 4.70 10.25
N ARG A 97 -35.86 3.98 10.78
CA ARG A 97 -35.76 3.56 12.20
C ARG A 97 -34.77 4.44 12.97
N SER A 98 -35.16 5.68 13.27
CA SER A 98 -34.31 6.63 14.01
C SER A 98 -33.95 6.14 15.42
N ASP A 99 -34.84 5.38 16.06
CA ASP A 99 -34.64 4.79 17.38
C ASP A 99 -33.44 3.84 17.47
N LEU A 100 -33.17 3.11 16.38
CA LEU A 100 -32.04 2.18 16.29
C LEU A 100 -30.77 2.90 15.84
N LYS A 101 -30.90 3.88 14.94
CA LYS A 101 -29.78 4.73 14.52
C LYS A 101 -29.15 5.43 15.73
N GLU A 102 -29.96 6.07 16.59
CA GLU A 102 -29.45 6.77 17.78
C GLU A 102 -28.69 5.83 18.73
N LYS A 103 -29.07 4.56 18.81
CA LYS A 103 -28.36 3.56 19.61
C LYS A 103 -27.01 3.19 19.00
N GLU A 104 -26.92 3.06 17.68
CA GLU A 104 -25.65 2.80 17.00
C GLU A 104 -24.73 4.01 17.08
N ASP A 105 -25.25 5.23 16.86
CA ASP A 105 -24.49 6.47 17.01
C ASP A 105 -23.92 6.62 18.43
N ALA A 106 -24.69 6.28 19.46
CA ALA A 106 -24.23 6.30 20.85
C ALA A 106 -23.12 5.27 21.11
N GLN A 107 -23.16 4.09 20.47
CA GLN A 107 -22.07 3.11 20.53
C GLN A 107 -20.81 3.63 19.84
N VAL A 108 -20.96 4.23 18.65
CA VAL A 108 -19.86 4.84 17.88
C VAL A 108 -19.15 5.90 18.70
N SER A 109 -19.89 6.80 19.35
CA SER A 109 -19.30 7.85 20.20
C SER A 109 -18.43 7.27 21.33
N ILE A 110 -18.87 6.17 21.96
CA ILE A 110 -18.09 5.51 23.02
C ILE A 110 -16.85 4.80 22.45
N LEU A 111 -16.99 4.14 21.29
CA LEU A 111 -15.86 3.49 20.62
C LEU A 111 -14.80 4.51 20.21
N GLU A 112 -15.21 5.67 19.69
CA GLU A 112 -14.33 6.79 19.33
C GLU A 112 -13.62 7.38 20.55
N GLU A 113 -14.32 7.50 21.69
CA GLU A 113 -13.72 7.91 22.96
C GLU A 113 -12.53 7.00 23.31
N TYR A 114 -12.70 5.67 23.25
CA TYR A 114 -11.60 4.74 23.53
C TYR A 114 -10.52 4.72 22.44
N ALA A 115 -10.89 4.89 21.17
CA ALA A 115 -9.95 4.98 20.07
C ALA A 115 -9.00 6.19 20.26
N SER A 116 -9.53 7.32 20.72
CA SER A 116 -8.76 8.55 20.94
C SER A 116 -7.73 8.44 22.07
N ARG A 117 -7.91 7.49 22.99
CA ARG A 117 -6.96 7.23 24.10
C ARG A 117 -5.71 6.48 23.63
N VAL A 118 -5.70 5.93 22.42
CA VAL A 118 -4.54 5.24 21.87
C VAL A 118 -3.65 6.25 21.14
N GLU A 119 -2.57 6.68 21.79
CA GLU A 119 -1.55 7.49 21.13
C GLU A 119 -0.88 6.68 20.03
N THR A 120 -1.00 7.14 18.78
CA THR A 120 -0.30 6.58 17.63
C THR A 120 0.77 7.56 17.17
N LEU A 121 1.87 7.05 16.61
CA LEU A 121 2.87 7.93 16.02
C LEU A 121 2.27 8.69 14.83
N SER A 122 2.66 9.95 14.68
CA SER A 122 2.24 10.72 13.52
C SER A 122 2.88 10.18 12.23
N ASP A 123 2.19 10.35 11.10
CA ASP A 123 2.69 9.93 9.79
C ASP A 123 4.05 10.53 9.46
N ASN A 124 4.30 11.78 9.88
CA ASN A 124 5.56 12.47 9.66
C ASN A 124 6.72 11.82 10.43
N GLU A 125 6.50 11.42 11.68
CA GLU A 125 7.50 10.73 12.49
C GLU A 125 7.83 9.36 11.89
N VAL A 126 6.80 8.62 11.46
CA VAL A 126 6.99 7.32 10.80
C VAL A 126 7.77 7.49 9.50
N LYS A 127 7.38 8.46 8.66
CA LYS A 127 8.09 8.77 7.41
C LYS A 127 9.55 9.13 7.66
N ALA A 128 9.84 9.92 8.70
CA ALA A 128 11.20 10.28 9.08
C ALA A 128 12.03 9.07 9.52
N ILE A 129 11.47 8.20 10.37
CA ILE A 129 12.12 6.96 10.83
C ILE A 129 12.42 6.03 9.64
N VAL A 130 11.45 5.82 8.76
CA VAL A 130 11.61 4.98 7.57
C VAL A 130 12.68 5.54 6.65
N SER A 131 12.63 6.85 6.36
CA SER A 131 13.61 7.51 5.48
C SER A 131 15.03 7.41 6.04
N GLN A 132 15.20 7.63 7.35
CA GLN A 132 16.50 7.48 8.02
C GLN A 132 17.00 6.03 7.96
N HIS A 133 16.11 5.05 8.12
CA HIS A 133 16.47 3.63 8.02
C HIS A 133 16.89 3.25 6.59
N MET A 134 16.15 3.73 5.58
CA MET A 134 16.49 3.53 4.16
C MET A 134 17.86 4.10 3.81
N GLN A 135 18.18 5.31 4.26
CA GLN A 135 19.50 5.92 4.06
C GLN A 135 20.62 5.08 4.69
N LYS A 136 20.42 4.53 5.89
CA LYS A 136 21.39 3.63 6.54
C LYS A 136 21.60 2.34 5.76
N LEU A 137 20.52 1.75 5.23
CA LEU A 137 20.62 0.55 4.39
C LEU A 137 21.39 0.83 3.09
N GLN A 138 21.08 1.93 2.41
CA GLN A 138 21.78 2.36 1.20
C GLN A 138 23.28 2.63 1.46
N ALA A 139 23.61 3.33 2.55
CA ALA A 139 25.01 3.59 2.93
C ALA A 139 25.80 2.31 3.24
N SER A 140 25.10 1.25 3.68
CA SER A 140 25.71 -0.06 3.94
C SER A 140 25.81 -0.94 2.70
N GLY A 141 25.42 -0.44 1.51
CA GLY A 141 25.35 -1.21 0.27
C GLY A 141 24.27 -2.30 0.26
N ASN A 142 23.36 -2.28 1.26
CA ASN A 142 22.28 -3.24 1.34
C ASN A 142 21.17 -2.88 0.35
N LYS A 143 20.53 -3.93 -0.19
CA LYS A 143 19.31 -3.77 -0.98
C LYS A 143 18.21 -3.14 -0.11
N THR A 144 17.30 -2.41 -0.74
CA THR A 144 16.14 -1.78 -0.05
C THR A 144 14.80 -2.25 -0.63
N PRO A 145 14.53 -3.57 -0.76
CA PRO A 145 13.17 -4.05 -0.99
C PRO A 145 12.31 -3.73 0.22
N LEU A 146 11.00 -3.66 -0.02
CA LEU A 146 9.99 -3.40 1.00
C LEU A 146 10.13 -4.40 2.16
N GLY A 147 10.34 -5.68 1.85
CA GLY A 147 10.51 -6.74 2.85
C GLY A 147 11.69 -6.51 3.79
N GLN A 148 12.82 -6.02 3.26
CA GLN A 148 14.03 -5.75 4.05
C GLN A 148 13.87 -4.48 4.90
N ILE A 149 13.23 -3.44 4.36
CA ILE A 149 12.90 -2.21 5.10
C ILE A 149 11.98 -2.56 6.28
N LEU A 150 10.88 -3.27 6.02
CA LEU A 150 9.93 -3.67 7.05
C LEU A 150 10.56 -4.61 8.09
N GLY A 151 11.39 -5.56 7.64
CA GLY A 151 12.15 -6.43 8.52
C GLY A 151 13.07 -5.64 9.44
N GLY A 152 13.79 -4.65 8.94
CA GLY A 152 14.71 -3.83 9.73
C GLY A 152 14.03 -2.89 10.73
N ILE A 153 12.85 -2.34 10.39
CA ILE A 153 12.15 -1.40 11.30
C ILE A 153 11.35 -2.11 12.41
N PHE A 154 10.85 -3.33 12.16
CA PHE A 154 10.00 -4.08 13.09
C PHE A 154 10.70 -5.28 13.76
N SER A 155 11.94 -5.61 13.39
CA SER A 155 12.72 -6.66 14.07
C SER A 155 13.16 -6.23 15.47
N SER A 156 13.70 -7.18 16.25
CA SER A 156 14.21 -6.92 17.59
C SER A 156 15.33 -5.89 17.59
N GLY A 157 15.14 -4.79 18.32
CA GLY A 157 15.98 -3.59 18.31
C GLY A 157 15.62 -2.56 17.23
N GLY A 158 14.56 -2.80 16.45
CA GLY A 158 14.10 -1.93 15.38
C GLY A 158 13.47 -0.62 15.88
N PRO A 159 13.59 0.50 15.14
CA PRO A 159 13.04 1.80 15.54
C PRO A 159 11.53 1.84 15.82
N LEU A 160 10.76 0.89 15.27
CA LEU A 160 9.31 0.77 15.46
C LEU A 160 8.90 -0.50 16.25
N GLU A 161 9.85 -1.23 16.83
CA GLU A 161 9.53 -2.40 17.66
C GLU A 161 8.68 -1.98 18.87
N GLY A 162 7.52 -2.63 19.04
CA GLY A 162 6.62 -2.39 20.17
C GLY A 162 5.95 -1.02 20.20
N LYS A 163 6.21 -0.14 19.22
CA LYS A 163 5.59 1.18 19.15
C LYS A 163 4.15 1.08 18.63
N PRO A 164 3.25 1.99 19.04
CA PRO A 164 1.84 1.98 18.65
C PRO A 164 1.63 2.41 17.19
N VAL A 165 2.02 1.57 16.22
CA VAL A 165 1.83 1.79 14.78
C VAL A 165 1.10 0.64 14.09
N ASP A 166 0.18 0.96 13.19
CA ASP A 166 -0.45 -0.04 12.35
C ASP A 166 0.49 -0.46 11.21
N ARG A 167 0.83 -1.75 11.16
CA ARG A 167 1.76 -2.31 10.18
C ARG A 167 1.27 -2.09 8.74
N LYS A 168 -0.04 -2.18 8.50
CA LYS A 168 -0.62 -1.96 7.15
C LYS A 168 -0.42 -0.50 6.73
N HIS A 169 -0.68 0.43 7.63
CA HIS A 169 -0.42 1.85 7.41
C HIS A 169 1.06 2.12 7.10
N VAL A 170 1.98 1.57 7.89
CA VAL A 170 3.43 1.72 7.65
C VAL A 170 3.84 1.19 6.27
N VAL A 171 3.30 0.06 5.82
CA VAL A 171 3.55 -0.46 4.46
C VAL A 171 3.13 0.56 3.40
N GLY A 172 1.96 1.19 3.56
CA GLY A 172 1.49 2.26 2.68
C GLY A 172 2.45 3.45 2.65
N LEU A 173 2.92 3.91 3.81
CA LEU A 173 3.88 5.00 3.92
C LEU A 173 5.24 4.67 3.29
N VAL A 174 5.73 3.43 3.45
CA VAL A 174 6.99 2.99 2.80
C VAL A 174 6.83 3.00 1.28
N ASN A 175 5.71 2.49 0.75
CA ASN A 175 5.45 2.53 -0.69
C ASN A 175 5.35 3.98 -1.21
N GLU A 176 4.74 4.89 -0.45
CA GLU A 176 4.70 6.31 -0.79
C GLU A 176 6.12 6.90 -0.86
N ILE A 177 6.99 6.59 0.09
CA ILE A 177 8.39 7.04 0.10
C ILE A 177 9.15 6.50 -1.12
N LEU A 178 9.03 5.20 -1.42
CA LEU A 178 9.67 4.58 -2.58
C LEU A 178 9.18 5.22 -3.90
N ALA A 179 7.87 5.48 -4.01
CA ALA A 179 7.30 6.18 -5.17
C ALA A 179 7.85 7.62 -5.29
N ASN A 180 8.02 8.33 -4.17
CA ASN A 180 8.61 9.66 -4.18
C ASN A 180 10.08 9.65 -4.63
N VAL A 181 10.86 8.67 -4.17
CA VAL A 181 12.27 8.51 -4.56
C VAL A 181 12.36 8.25 -6.07
N ALA A 182 11.59 7.30 -6.60
CA ALA A 182 11.55 7.02 -8.03
C ALA A 182 11.03 8.22 -8.85
N THR A 183 9.99 8.90 -8.38
CA THR A 183 9.47 10.12 -9.01
C THR A 183 10.57 11.17 -9.11
N ASN A 184 11.21 11.53 -8.00
CA ASN A 184 12.28 12.53 -8.01
C ASN A 184 13.42 12.14 -8.96
N LYS A 185 13.76 10.84 -9.03
CA LYS A 185 14.77 10.37 -9.96
C LYS A 185 14.32 10.54 -11.42
N LEU A 186 13.10 10.15 -11.77
CA LEU A 186 12.53 10.35 -13.11
C LEU A 186 12.50 11.84 -13.47
N LEU A 187 12.01 12.69 -12.57
CA LEU A 187 11.94 14.14 -12.80
C LEU A 187 13.34 14.73 -13.05
N SER A 188 14.41 14.17 -12.47
CA SER A 188 15.78 14.63 -12.70
C SER A 188 16.38 14.26 -14.06
N LEU A 189 15.74 13.36 -14.82
CA LEU A 189 16.28 12.89 -16.10
C LEU A 189 16.17 13.97 -17.19
N THR A 190 17.17 14.02 -18.06
CA THR A 190 17.21 15.01 -19.16
C THR A 190 16.07 14.76 -20.14
N GLU A 191 15.73 13.49 -20.38
CA GLU A 191 14.61 13.05 -21.21
C GLU A 191 13.28 13.59 -20.67
N TYR A 192 13.07 13.53 -19.35
CA TYR A 192 11.88 14.08 -18.72
C TYR A 192 11.85 15.61 -18.81
N GLN A 193 12.96 16.27 -18.47
CA GLN A 193 13.03 17.73 -18.48
C GLN A 193 12.74 18.31 -19.88
N ASN A 194 13.31 17.70 -20.93
CA ASN A 194 13.16 18.14 -22.31
C ASN A 194 11.84 17.73 -22.97
N ALA A 195 11.14 16.72 -22.44
CA ALA A 195 9.89 16.24 -23.03
C ALA A 195 8.79 17.31 -23.01
N LYS A 196 8.10 17.51 -24.14
CA LYS A 196 6.93 18.38 -24.25
C LYS A 196 5.63 17.58 -24.11
N SER A 197 5.60 16.38 -24.67
CA SER A 197 4.48 15.45 -24.56
C SER A 197 4.93 14.15 -23.88
N ILE A 198 4.21 13.73 -22.85
CA ILE A 198 4.51 12.50 -22.11
C ILE A 198 3.27 11.63 -21.98
N ALA A 199 3.45 10.31 -21.99
CA ALA A 199 2.40 9.38 -21.60
C ALA A 199 2.74 8.74 -20.25
N VAL A 200 1.76 8.67 -19.35
CA VAL A 200 1.94 8.13 -18.00
C VAL A 200 0.79 7.19 -17.68
N TYR A 201 1.10 5.95 -17.28
CA TYR A 201 0.06 5.06 -16.76
C TYR A 201 -0.47 5.58 -15.42
N LEU A 202 -1.76 5.37 -15.15
CA LEU A 202 -2.33 5.67 -13.85
C LEU A 202 -2.25 4.42 -12.99
N SER A 203 -1.60 4.53 -11.83
CA SER A 203 -1.21 3.37 -11.01
C SER A 203 -2.40 2.64 -10.41
N MET A 204 -2.35 1.31 -10.41
CA MET A 204 -3.26 0.45 -9.65
C MET A 204 -3.16 0.68 -8.13
N PRO A 205 -4.18 0.33 -7.34
CA PRO A 205 -4.14 0.47 -5.88
C PRO A 205 -3.01 -0.31 -5.18
N SER A 206 -2.49 -1.36 -5.82
CA SER A 206 -1.40 -2.19 -5.29
C SER A 206 -0.59 -2.80 -6.43
N GLY A 207 0.66 -3.15 -6.14
CA GLY A 207 1.55 -3.82 -7.10
C GLY A 207 2.30 -2.88 -8.04
N GLU A 208 2.07 -1.57 -7.97
CA GLU A 208 2.76 -0.56 -8.77
C GLU A 208 3.22 0.61 -7.90
N LEU A 209 4.27 1.30 -8.34
CA LEU A 209 4.62 2.61 -7.79
C LEU A 209 3.58 3.64 -8.24
N SER A 210 3.19 4.52 -7.33
CA SER A 210 2.26 5.61 -7.64
C SER A 210 2.88 6.58 -8.64
N THR A 211 2.13 6.90 -9.70
CA THR A 211 2.53 7.84 -10.76
C THR A 211 1.85 9.21 -10.63
N SER A 212 0.97 9.40 -9.65
CA SER A 212 0.15 10.62 -9.52
C SER A 212 0.98 11.89 -9.45
N LYS A 213 2.12 11.87 -8.72
CA LYS A 213 3.01 13.03 -8.61
C LYS A 213 3.74 13.36 -9.92
N ILE A 214 3.96 12.37 -10.79
CA ILE A 214 4.57 12.58 -12.11
C ILE A 214 3.58 13.30 -13.02
N VAL A 215 2.31 12.88 -13.00
CA VAL A 215 1.22 13.53 -13.74
C VAL A 215 1.05 14.97 -13.26
N GLN A 216 1.01 15.18 -11.95
CA GLN A 216 0.89 16.51 -11.35
C GLN A 216 2.05 17.44 -11.75
N ASP A 217 3.31 17.00 -11.60
CA ASP A 217 4.48 17.80 -12.00
C ASP A 217 4.47 18.12 -13.51
N ALA A 218 4.10 17.14 -14.35
CA ALA A 218 4.06 17.33 -15.79
C ALA A 218 3.01 18.37 -16.21
N LEU A 219 1.79 18.27 -15.67
CA LEU A 219 0.72 19.27 -15.91
C LEU A 219 1.13 20.65 -15.38
N GLN A 220 1.74 20.71 -14.19
CA GLN A 220 2.21 21.96 -13.59
C GLN A 220 3.30 22.65 -14.43
N ARG A 221 4.16 21.86 -15.10
CA ARG A 221 5.18 22.35 -16.04
C ARG A 221 4.64 22.68 -17.44
N GLY A 222 3.33 22.51 -17.66
CA GLY A 222 2.70 22.78 -18.96
C GLY A 222 3.05 21.75 -20.04
N LYS A 223 3.45 20.53 -19.66
CA LYS A 223 3.62 19.41 -20.60
C LYS A 223 2.26 18.89 -21.03
N GLU A 224 2.18 18.38 -22.24
CA GLU A 224 1.00 17.62 -22.70
C GLU A 224 1.06 16.22 -22.09
N VAL A 225 0.11 15.90 -21.21
CA VAL A 225 0.07 14.61 -20.52
C VAL A 225 -0.98 13.73 -21.15
N TYR A 226 -0.60 12.54 -21.55
CA TYR A 226 -1.49 11.52 -22.09
C TYR A 226 -1.57 10.33 -21.12
N ILE A 227 -2.72 9.71 -21.04
CA ILE A 227 -2.96 8.51 -20.24
C ILE A 227 -3.49 7.38 -21.13
N PRO A 228 -3.18 6.11 -20.82
CA PRO A 228 -3.69 4.98 -21.60
C PRO A 228 -5.20 4.86 -21.43
N TYR A 229 -5.91 4.66 -22.53
CA TYR A 229 -7.33 4.38 -22.56
C TYR A 229 -7.59 3.17 -23.45
N ILE A 230 -8.22 2.14 -22.88
CA ILE A 230 -8.55 0.90 -23.58
C ILE A 230 -10.00 0.96 -24.03
N HIS A 231 -10.23 0.74 -25.33
CA HIS A 231 -11.56 0.69 -25.92
C HIS A 231 -11.66 -0.37 -27.02
N MET A 232 -12.88 -0.60 -27.48
CA MET A 232 -13.13 -1.48 -28.62
C MET A 232 -13.10 -0.65 -29.91
N ALA A 233 -12.35 -1.11 -30.90
CA ALA A 233 -12.34 -0.60 -32.27
C ALA A 233 -12.41 -1.80 -33.22
N ASP A 234 -13.39 -1.83 -34.11
CA ASP A 234 -13.60 -2.94 -35.07
C ASP A 234 -13.59 -4.34 -34.42
N GLN A 235 -14.25 -4.48 -33.26
CA GLN A 235 -14.30 -5.70 -32.45
C GLN A 235 -12.95 -6.16 -31.86
N VAL A 236 -11.92 -5.31 -31.91
CA VAL A 236 -10.61 -5.54 -31.31
C VAL A 236 -10.41 -4.58 -30.14
N SER A 237 -9.88 -5.10 -29.04
CA SER A 237 -9.50 -4.25 -27.90
C SER A 237 -8.20 -3.53 -28.21
N VAL A 238 -8.22 -2.20 -28.21
CA VAL A 238 -7.10 -1.33 -28.57
C VAL A 238 -6.84 -0.35 -27.44
N MET A 239 -5.56 -0.02 -27.22
CA MET A 239 -5.15 1.02 -26.28
C MET A 239 -4.67 2.24 -27.06
N ASP A 240 -5.29 3.38 -26.81
CA ASP A 240 -4.84 4.70 -27.29
C ASP A 240 -4.33 5.54 -26.11
N MET A 241 -3.51 6.55 -26.40
CA MET A 241 -3.02 7.50 -25.41
C MET A 241 -3.77 8.81 -25.59
N LEU A 242 -4.64 9.13 -24.63
CA LEU A 242 -5.54 10.28 -24.67
C LEU A 242 -5.07 11.39 -23.73
N ALA A 243 -5.11 12.63 -24.20
CA ALA A 243 -4.63 13.77 -23.42
C ALA A 243 -5.49 13.99 -22.18
N LEU A 244 -4.89 14.41 -21.06
CA LEU A 244 -5.55 15.12 -19.97
C LEU A 244 -5.66 16.61 -20.32
N GLU A 245 -6.77 17.23 -19.95
CA GLU A 245 -7.04 18.64 -20.27
C GLU A 245 -6.59 19.58 -19.16
N SER A 246 -6.58 19.12 -17.90
CA SER A 246 -6.18 19.95 -16.77
C SER A 246 -5.85 19.13 -15.51
N MET A 247 -5.23 19.80 -14.53
CA MET A 247 -5.07 19.26 -13.17
C MET A 247 -6.42 18.89 -12.53
N SER A 248 -7.42 19.77 -12.67
CA SER A 248 -8.75 19.56 -12.09
C SER A 248 -9.42 18.31 -12.64
N GLU A 249 -9.22 18.01 -13.92
CA GLU A 249 -9.76 16.78 -14.49
C GLU A 249 -9.04 15.55 -13.94
N PHE A 250 -7.70 15.59 -13.87
CA PHE A 250 -6.92 14.50 -13.32
C PHE A 250 -7.36 14.15 -11.89
N GLU A 251 -7.58 15.17 -11.05
CA GLU A 251 -8.05 15.01 -9.67
C GLU A 251 -9.50 14.51 -9.57
N ALA A 252 -10.31 14.75 -10.61
CA ALA A 252 -11.72 14.32 -10.66
C ALA A 252 -11.92 12.90 -11.23
N LEU A 253 -10.88 12.27 -11.78
CA LEU A 253 -10.96 10.94 -12.38
C LEU A 253 -11.49 9.92 -11.37
N GLN A 254 -12.47 9.15 -11.81
CA GLN A 254 -13.04 8.07 -11.01
C GLN A 254 -12.32 6.75 -11.32
N PRO A 255 -12.13 5.87 -10.32
CA PRO A 255 -11.57 4.56 -10.54
C PRO A 255 -12.44 3.70 -11.45
N ASP A 256 -11.81 2.92 -12.33
CA ASP A 256 -12.46 1.91 -13.15
C ASP A 256 -12.69 0.60 -12.37
N LYS A 257 -13.06 -0.48 -13.07
CA LYS A 257 -13.29 -1.81 -12.46
C LYS A 257 -12.04 -2.41 -11.79
N TRP A 258 -10.85 -1.93 -12.14
CA TRP A 258 -9.56 -2.35 -11.58
C TRP A 258 -9.05 -1.37 -10.52
N GLY A 259 -9.81 -0.32 -10.21
CA GLY A 259 -9.43 0.71 -9.27
C GLY A 259 -8.45 1.74 -9.87
N ILE A 260 -8.27 1.75 -11.19
CA ILE A 260 -7.37 2.67 -11.90
C ILE A 260 -8.15 3.94 -12.23
N PRO A 261 -7.73 5.15 -11.80
CA PRO A 261 -8.38 6.39 -12.21
C PRO A 261 -8.41 6.49 -13.73
N SER A 262 -9.59 6.67 -14.33
CA SER A 262 -9.76 6.55 -15.79
C SER A 262 -10.78 7.53 -16.35
N LEU A 263 -10.60 7.91 -17.62
CA LEU A 263 -11.58 8.71 -18.36
C LEU A 263 -12.89 7.93 -18.54
N GLN A 264 -14.00 8.62 -18.35
CA GLN A 264 -15.33 8.06 -18.59
C GLN A 264 -15.67 8.11 -20.08
N PRO A 265 -16.51 7.18 -20.60
CA PRO A 265 -16.91 7.16 -22.01
C PRO A 265 -17.47 8.50 -22.53
N THR A 266 -18.11 9.28 -21.66
CA THR A 266 -18.66 10.60 -21.99
C THR A 266 -17.59 11.67 -22.25
N GLN A 267 -16.36 11.46 -21.78
CA GLN A 267 -15.22 12.37 -21.94
C GLN A 267 -14.38 12.07 -23.19
N ILE A 268 -14.67 10.97 -23.89
CA ILE A 268 -13.87 10.48 -25.03
C ILE A 268 -14.17 11.20 -26.35
N PRO A 269 -15.42 11.56 -26.69
CA PRO A 269 -15.71 12.23 -27.96
C PRO A 269 -14.93 13.54 -28.11
N GLY A 270 -14.19 13.67 -29.22
CA GLY A 270 -13.37 14.86 -29.51
C GLY A 270 -12.05 14.93 -28.73
N ARG A 271 -11.71 13.89 -27.95
CA ARG A 271 -10.49 13.86 -27.16
C ARG A 271 -9.24 13.74 -28.03
N ARG A 272 -8.22 14.49 -27.66
CA ARG A 272 -6.91 14.50 -28.33
C ARG A 272 -6.19 13.18 -28.12
N ASN A 273 -5.76 12.57 -29.22
CA ASN A 273 -4.97 11.34 -29.25
C ASN A 273 -3.57 11.66 -29.74
N CYS A 274 -2.52 11.16 -29.07
CA CYS A 274 -1.14 11.47 -29.43
C CYS A 274 -0.77 11.10 -30.88
N LEU A 275 -1.39 10.05 -31.45
CA LEU A 275 -1.16 9.59 -32.84
C LEU A 275 -1.86 10.47 -33.88
N ALA A 276 -2.73 11.39 -33.46
CA ALA A 276 -3.35 12.40 -34.33
C ALA A 276 -2.64 13.76 -34.24
N GLU A 277 -1.58 13.86 -33.43
CA GLU A 277 -0.91 15.13 -33.08
C GLU A 277 0.62 15.01 -33.25
N ASN A 278 1.39 15.55 -32.31
CA ASN A 278 2.86 15.61 -32.35
C ASN A 278 3.54 14.34 -31.81
N GLY A 279 2.76 13.33 -31.40
CA GLY A 279 3.29 12.13 -30.77
C GLY A 279 3.76 12.38 -29.34
N LEU A 280 4.66 11.52 -28.87
CA LEU A 280 5.16 11.46 -27.50
C LEU A 280 6.68 11.60 -27.52
N ASP A 281 7.22 12.34 -26.55
CA ASP A 281 8.67 12.39 -26.30
C ASP A 281 9.10 11.33 -25.28
N LEU A 282 8.24 10.99 -24.32
CA LEU A 282 8.53 10.03 -23.24
C LEU A 282 7.28 9.22 -22.87
N ILE A 283 7.46 7.92 -22.59
CA ILE A 283 6.41 7.05 -22.03
C ILE A 283 6.91 6.46 -20.73
N VAL A 284 6.16 6.69 -19.65
CA VAL A 284 6.31 6.00 -18.36
C VAL A 284 5.53 4.69 -18.45
N MET A 285 6.25 3.57 -18.49
CA MET A 285 5.73 2.24 -18.77
C MET A 285 5.47 1.46 -17.47
N PRO A 286 4.29 0.83 -17.30
CA PRO A 286 4.03 -0.13 -16.22
C PRO A 286 4.56 -1.52 -16.58
N GLY A 287 4.73 -2.36 -15.57
CA GLY A 287 5.12 -3.76 -15.75
C GLY A 287 5.02 -4.56 -14.46
N MET A 288 4.76 -5.86 -14.61
CA MET A 288 4.81 -6.82 -13.50
C MET A 288 6.25 -7.18 -13.14
N ALA A 289 7.12 -7.24 -14.13
CA ALA A 289 8.54 -7.50 -13.94
C ALA A 289 9.37 -6.83 -15.05
N PHE A 290 10.62 -6.56 -14.71
CA PHE A 290 11.66 -6.07 -15.59
C PHE A 290 12.94 -6.86 -15.30
N ASP A 291 13.86 -6.93 -16.25
CA ASP A 291 15.17 -7.54 -16.02
C ASP A 291 16.31 -6.62 -16.44
N HIS A 292 17.54 -7.08 -16.21
CA HIS A 292 18.75 -6.34 -16.55
C HIS A 292 19.04 -6.31 -18.07
N GLY A 293 18.29 -7.10 -18.86
CA GLY A 293 18.25 -7.02 -20.32
C GLY A 293 17.22 -6.02 -20.84
N PHE A 294 16.59 -5.23 -19.95
CA PHE A 294 15.56 -4.25 -20.26
C PHE A 294 14.33 -4.85 -20.96
N ARG A 295 14.07 -6.13 -20.71
CA ARG A 295 12.84 -6.80 -21.09
C ARG A 295 11.77 -6.46 -20.06
N ARG A 296 10.51 -6.43 -20.51
CA ARG A 296 9.36 -6.06 -19.69
C ARG A 296 8.30 -7.14 -19.78
N LEU A 297 7.85 -7.62 -18.62
CA LEU A 297 6.68 -8.49 -18.50
C LEU A 297 5.45 -7.66 -18.11
N GLY A 298 4.47 -7.55 -19.00
CA GLY A 298 3.17 -6.95 -18.70
C GLY A 298 2.16 -7.95 -18.15
N HIS A 299 0.90 -7.52 -17.96
CA HIS A 299 -0.22 -8.38 -17.54
C HIS A 299 -0.74 -9.36 -18.63
N GLY A 300 0.01 -9.56 -19.72
CA GLY A 300 -0.27 -10.59 -20.74
C GLY A 300 -1.20 -10.19 -21.89
N LYS A 301 -1.78 -8.97 -21.91
CA LYS A 301 -2.63 -8.49 -23.02
C LYS A 301 -1.86 -7.75 -24.14
N GLY A 302 -0.57 -7.49 -23.97
CA GLY A 302 0.26 -6.86 -25.00
C GLY A 302 -0.11 -5.43 -25.39
N TYR A 303 -0.97 -4.72 -24.63
CA TYR A 303 -1.48 -3.41 -25.03
C TYR A 303 -0.37 -2.40 -25.36
N TYR A 304 0.66 -2.32 -24.52
CA TYR A 304 1.80 -1.45 -24.74
C TYR A 304 2.60 -1.85 -25.98
N ASP A 305 2.86 -3.15 -26.17
CA ASP A 305 3.64 -3.66 -27.29
C ASP A 305 2.89 -3.43 -28.62
N HIS A 306 1.56 -3.63 -28.63
CA HIS A 306 0.68 -3.28 -29.74
C HIS A 306 0.65 -1.77 -30.01
N PHE A 307 0.56 -0.94 -28.96
CA PHE A 307 0.61 0.52 -29.09
C PHE A 307 1.94 0.98 -29.70
N LEU A 308 3.08 0.50 -29.18
CA LEU A 308 4.41 0.84 -29.68
C LEU A 308 4.63 0.36 -31.13
N THR A 309 4.07 -0.79 -31.49
CA THR A 309 4.06 -1.27 -32.87
C THR A 309 3.25 -0.36 -33.80
N ARG A 310 2.11 0.17 -33.35
CA ARG A 310 1.35 1.18 -34.13
C ARG A 310 2.12 2.51 -34.20
N TYR A 311 2.69 2.94 -33.08
CA TYR A 311 3.44 4.19 -32.98
C TYR A 311 4.66 4.20 -33.91
N SER A 312 5.45 3.12 -33.94
CA SER A 312 6.64 2.99 -34.82
C SER A 312 6.31 2.98 -36.31
N LYS A 313 5.11 2.56 -36.69
CA LYS A 313 4.62 2.65 -38.09
C LYS A 313 4.14 4.06 -38.43
N TRP A 314 3.68 4.80 -37.43
CA TRP A 314 3.16 6.16 -37.58
C TRP A 314 4.27 7.22 -37.58
N SER A 315 5.31 7.05 -36.76
CA SER A 315 6.43 7.98 -36.64
C SER A 315 7.78 7.27 -36.69
N ASN A 316 8.74 7.89 -37.38
CA ASN A 316 10.14 7.43 -37.42
C ASN A 316 10.93 7.74 -36.14
N LYS A 317 10.39 8.55 -35.23
CA LYS A 317 11.02 8.90 -33.94
C LYS A 317 10.24 8.25 -32.81
N MET A 318 10.85 7.26 -32.17
CA MET A 318 10.29 6.62 -30.97
C MET A 318 10.42 7.53 -29.74
N PRO A 319 9.44 7.51 -28.81
CA PRO A 319 9.56 8.14 -27.51
C PRO A 319 10.59 7.39 -26.65
N PHE A 320 11.16 8.08 -25.67
CA PHE A 320 11.98 7.44 -24.65
C PHE A 320 11.10 6.58 -23.73
N LEU A 321 11.39 5.28 -23.64
CA LEU A 321 10.63 4.32 -22.85
C LEU A 321 11.28 4.11 -21.49
N VAL A 322 10.65 4.61 -20.43
CA VAL A 322 11.15 4.49 -19.06
C VAL A 322 10.17 3.73 -18.18
N ALA A 323 10.65 2.73 -17.46
CA ALA A 323 9.85 2.00 -16.49
C ALA A 323 10.05 2.53 -15.07
N LEU A 324 8.97 2.53 -14.28
CA LEU A 324 9.06 2.59 -12.83
C LEU A 324 8.94 1.18 -12.27
N SER A 325 9.86 0.81 -11.39
CA SER A 325 9.96 -0.55 -10.88
C SER A 325 10.12 -0.58 -9.36
N LEU A 326 9.31 -1.38 -8.67
CA LEU A 326 9.64 -1.82 -7.31
C LEU A 326 10.88 -2.71 -7.36
N HIS A 327 11.63 -2.77 -6.26
CA HIS A 327 12.81 -3.64 -6.19
C HIS A 327 12.48 -5.10 -6.54
N GLU A 328 11.34 -5.58 -6.04
CA GLU A 328 10.83 -6.94 -6.24
C GLU A 328 10.42 -7.23 -7.69
N GLN A 329 10.21 -6.19 -8.51
CA GLN A 329 9.89 -6.33 -9.92
C GLN A 329 11.14 -6.42 -10.80
N LEU A 330 12.33 -6.10 -10.28
CA LEU A 330 13.58 -6.20 -11.02
C LEU A 330 14.22 -7.58 -10.81
N LEU A 331 14.04 -8.47 -11.79
CA LEU A 331 14.47 -9.86 -11.73
C LEU A 331 15.98 -10.02 -12.00
N ALA A 332 16.55 -11.06 -11.39
CA ALA A 332 17.89 -11.53 -11.71
C ALA A 332 17.86 -12.43 -12.95
N GLU A 333 16.76 -13.17 -13.12
CA GLU A 333 16.50 -14.02 -14.26
C GLU A 333 16.07 -13.23 -15.50
N GLU A 334 16.27 -13.85 -16.66
CA GLU A 334 15.83 -13.31 -17.94
C GLU A 334 14.33 -13.49 -18.13
N ILE A 335 13.65 -12.42 -18.53
CA ILE A 335 12.25 -12.48 -18.93
C ILE A 335 12.17 -13.09 -20.34
N PRO A 336 11.40 -14.16 -20.57
CA PRO A 336 11.15 -14.69 -21.91
C PRO A 336 10.44 -13.64 -22.77
N VAL A 337 10.90 -13.45 -24.01
CA VAL A 337 10.33 -12.50 -24.96
C VAL A 337 10.01 -13.16 -26.30
N VAL A 338 9.05 -12.57 -27.01
CA VAL A 338 8.72 -12.88 -28.40
C VAL A 338 9.06 -11.70 -29.31
N GLU A 339 9.00 -11.91 -30.63
CA GLU A 339 9.40 -10.91 -31.66
C GLU A 339 8.66 -9.56 -31.54
N HIS A 340 7.47 -9.56 -30.94
CA HIS A 340 6.63 -8.37 -30.83
C HIS A 340 6.83 -7.59 -29.51
N ASP A 341 7.65 -8.11 -28.58
CA ASP A 341 7.90 -7.45 -27.31
C ASP A 341 8.90 -6.31 -27.47
N TRP A 342 8.54 -5.14 -26.97
CA TRP A 342 9.41 -3.96 -27.03
C TRP A 342 10.27 -3.86 -25.77
N LEU A 343 11.59 -3.76 -25.97
CA LEU A 343 12.53 -3.41 -24.91
C LEU A 343 12.31 -1.96 -24.45
N ILE A 344 12.55 -1.72 -23.17
CA ILE A 344 12.54 -0.36 -22.60
C ILE A 344 13.94 0.26 -22.65
N ASP A 345 14.02 1.58 -22.59
CA ASP A 345 15.30 2.30 -22.64
C ASP A 345 15.92 2.48 -21.26
N ALA A 346 15.10 2.63 -20.22
CA ALA A 346 15.59 2.78 -18.86
C ALA A 346 14.62 2.24 -17.79
N ILE A 347 15.17 1.94 -16.61
CA ILE A 347 14.42 1.53 -15.42
C ILE A 347 14.80 2.45 -14.26
N VAL A 348 13.81 3.10 -13.66
CA VAL A 348 13.93 3.81 -12.39
C VAL A 348 13.35 2.91 -11.30
N VAL A 349 14.18 2.50 -10.35
CA VAL A 349 13.78 1.64 -9.25
C VAL A 349 13.31 2.49 -8.07
N GLY A 350 12.36 1.99 -7.27
CA GLY A 350 11.81 2.63 -6.06
C GLY A 350 12.86 3.05 -5.02
N ASP A 351 14.06 2.45 -5.08
CA ASP A 351 15.21 2.79 -4.24
C ASP A 351 16.12 3.89 -4.81
N GLY A 352 15.76 4.46 -5.96
CA GLY A 352 16.47 5.55 -6.63
C GLY A 352 17.53 5.10 -7.63
N ARG A 353 17.78 3.79 -7.75
CA ARG A 353 18.66 3.28 -8.82
C ARG A 353 18.08 3.62 -10.18
N TYR A 354 18.98 3.90 -11.11
CA TYR A 354 18.66 4.19 -12.50
C TYR A 354 19.53 3.30 -13.39
N LEU A 355 18.87 2.48 -14.19
CA LEU A 355 19.50 1.61 -15.18
C LEU A 355 19.16 2.19 -16.55
N ASP A 356 20.17 2.37 -17.39
CA ASP A 356 20.03 2.93 -18.73
C ASP A 356 20.61 1.94 -19.74
N ARG A 357 19.82 1.54 -20.73
CA ARG A 357 20.21 0.58 -21.77
C ARG A 357 21.21 1.15 -22.76
N ARG A 358 21.27 2.48 -22.86
CA ARG A 358 22.04 3.19 -23.88
C ARG A 358 23.51 3.39 -23.49
N VAL A 359 23.88 3.05 -22.24
CA VAL A 359 25.19 3.30 -21.63
C VAL A 359 26.02 2.03 -21.54
#